data_AF-A0A537VE52-F1
#
_entry.id   AF-A0A537VE52-F1
#
_cell.length_a   1.000
_cell.length_b   1.000
_cell.length_c   1.000
_cell.angle_alpha   90.00
_cell.angle_beta   90.00
_cell.angle_gamma   90.00
#
_symmetry.space_group_name_H-M   'P 1'
#
loop_
_entity.id
_entity.type
_entity.pdbx_description
1 polymer ?
#
loop_
_entity_poly.entity_id
_entity_poly.type
_entity_poly.pdbx_seq_one_letter_code
_entity_poly.pdbx_strand_id
1 'polypeptide(L)'
;ALANAKVHERDIALATQLEEALASRAIIDQAKGIIMARDRCTAEEAFDSLRVASQAANRKLRDIARDVVDGAASTRASEEDPNR
;
A
#
# COMPACT_ATOMS: atom_id res chain seq x y z
N ALA A 1 0.58 27.81 31.01
CA ALA A 1 0.63 26.35 30.79
C ALA A 1 -0.06 25.88 29.49
N LEU A 2 -1.07 26.59 28.95
CA LEU A 2 -1.86 26.13 27.77
C LEU A 2 -1.17 26.24 26.40
N ALA A 3 -0.06 26.98 26.26
CA ALA A 3 0.62 27.18 24.97
C ALA A 3 1.48 25.99 24.52
N ASN A 4 2.05 25.22 25.47
CA ASN A 4 2.95 24.10 25.14
C ASN A 4 2.17 22.83 24.74
N ALA A 5 1.00 22.60 25.35
CA ALA A 5 0.15 21.45 25.04
C ALA A 5 -0.36 21.49 23.58
N LYS A 6 -0.74 22.67 23.11
CA LYS A 6 -1.30 22.87 21.75
C LYS A 6 -0.24 22.76 20.63
N VAL A 7 1.03 23.00 20.96
CA VAL A 7 2.15 22.77 20.04
C VAL A 7 2.44 21.27 19.95
N HIS A 8 2.54 20.57 21.09
CA HIS A 8 2.73 19.11 21.11
C HIS A 8 1.63 18.34 20.39
N GLU A 9 0.37 18.76 20.52
CA GLU A 9 -0.76 18.13 19.81
C GLU A 9 -0.61 18.20 18.29
N ARG A 10 -0.08 19.31 17.75
CA ARG A 10 0.13 19.47 16.30
C ARG A 10 1.32 18.66 15.82
N ASP A 11 2.39 18.61 16.61
CA ASP A 11 3.58 17.84 16.29
C ASP A 11 3.25 16.34 16.24
N ILE A 12 2.44 15.85 17.18
CA ILE A 12 1.97 14.45 17.20
C ILE A 12 1.08 14.16 15.99
N ALA A 13 0.11 15.02 15.69
CA ALA A 13 -0.78 14.82 14.55
C ALA A 13 -0.02 14.80 13.22
N LEU A 14 0.97 15.66 13.05
CA LEU A 14 1.82 15.68 11.85
C LEU A 14 2.68 14.41 11.75
N ALA A 15 3.28 13.97 12.85
CA ALA A 15 4.05 12.72 12.88
C ALA A 15 3.18 11.53 12.42
N THR A 16 1.96 11.40 12.96
CA THR A 16 1.01 10.36 12.55
C THR A 16 0.66 10.45 11.07
N GLN A 17 0.38 11.65 10.54
CA GLN A 17 0.07 11.83 9.12
C GLN A 17 1.25 11.44 8.21
N LEU A 18 2.48 11.74 8.61
CA LEU A 18 3.68 11.36 7.88
C LEU A 18 3.90 9.84 7.92
N GLU A 19 3.72 9.21 9.09
CA GLU A 19 3.80 7.76 9.24
C GLU A 19 2.76 7.05 8.36
N GLU A 20 1.51 7.52 8.36
CA GLU A 20 0.46 6.99 7.49
C GLU A 20 0.79 7.15 6.00
N ALA A 21 1.36 8.29 5.61
CA ALA A 21 1.78 8.54 4.24
C ALA A 21 2.93 7.61 3.81
N LEU A 22 3.92 7.41 4.68
CA LEU A 22 5.05 6.50 4.43
C LEU A 22 4.58 5.05 4.34
N ALA A 23 3.74 4.59 5.28
CA ALA A 23 3.16 3.25 5.25
C ALA A 23 2.33 3.01 3.98
N SER A 24 1.55 4.03 3.56
CA SER A 24 0.80 3.98 2.31
C SER A 24 1.72 3.87 1.09
N ARG A 25 2.83 4.62 1.06
CA ARG A 25 3.78 4.54 -0.05
C ARG A 25 4.46 3.18 -0.14
N ALA A 26 4.91 2.64 1.00
CA ALA A 26 5.60 1.35 1.04
C ALA A 26 4.74 0.21 0.45
N ILE A 27 3.45 0.14 0.81
CA ILE A 27 2.58 -0.92 0.30
C ILE A 27 2.26 -0.74 -1.19
N ILE A 28 2.13 0.51 -1.66
CA ILE A 28 1.89 0.81 -3.08
C ILE A 28 3.11 0.39 -3.91
N ASP A 29 4.33 0.70 -3.46
CA ASP A 29 5.54 0.32 -4.18
C ASP A 29 5.74 -1.21 -4.23
N GLN A 30 5.37 -1.95 -3.17
CA GLN A 30 5.36 -3.41 -3.19
C GLN A 30 4.35 -3.97 -4.20
N ALA A 31 3.12 -3.48 -4.20
CA ALA A 31 2.08 -3.90 -5.13
C ALA A 31 2.48 -3.61 -6.59
N LYS A 32 3.09 -2.45 -6.86
CA LYS A 32 3.66 -2.14 -8.18
C LYS A 32 4.69 -3.18 -8.60
N GLY A 33 5.63 -3.52 -7.73
CA GLY A 33 6.66 -4.53 -8.01
C GLY A 33 6.06 -5.90 -8.37
N ILE A 34 5.02 -6.33 -7.65
CA ILE A 34 4.30 -7.58 -7.94
C ILE A 34 3.65 -7.52 -9.33
N ILE A 35 2.93 -6.44 -9.65
CA ILE A 35 2.25 -6.26 -10.95
C ILE A 35 3.29 -6.22 -12.07
N MET A 36 4.38 -5.47 -11.92
CA MET A 36 5.47 -5.41 -12.90
C MET A 36 6.04 -6.80 -13.19
N ALA A 37 6.28 -7.61 -12.16
CA ALA A 37 6.81 -8.96 -12.32
C ALA A 37 5.82 -9.90 -13.04
N ARG A 38 4.53 -9.83 -12.67
CA ARG A 38 3.47 -10.68 -13.21
C ARG A 38 3.09 -10.32 -14.65
N ASP A 39 2.89 -9.03 -14.90
CA ASP A 39 2.31 -8.50 -16.14
C ASP A 39 3.39 -7.97 -17.11
N ARG A 40 4.67 -8.03 -16.71
CA ARG A 40 5.84 -7.63 -17.51
C ARG A 40 5.75 -6.18 -18.03
N CYS A 41 5.21 -5.30 -17.19
CA CYS A 41 4.99 -3.89 -17.51
C CYS A 41 5.93 -2.96 -16.73
N THR A 42 5.91 -1.69 -17.10
CA THR A 42 6.64 -0.63 -16.42
C THR A 42 6.01 -0.26 -15.07
N ALA A 43 6.76 0.46 -14.24
CA ALA A 43 6.25 0.95 -12.96
C ALA A 43 5.11 1.96 -13.11
N GLU A 44 5.07 2.70 -14.22
CA GLU A 44 4.01 3.66 -14.54
C GLU A 44 2.71 2.93 -14.90
N GLU A 45 2.79 1.96 -15.81
CA GLU A 45 1.65 1.11 -16.18
C GLU A 45 1.09 0.32 -14.98
N ALA A 46 1.97 -0.20 -14.11
CA ALA A 46 1.55 -0.87 -12.89
C ALA A 46 0.82 0.07 -11.92
N PHE A 47 1.30 1.31 -11.76
CA PHE A 47 0.64 2.30 -10.91
C PHE A 47 -0.70 2.75 -11.50
N ASP A 48 -0.77 2.91 -12.82
CA ASP A 48 -2.03 3.23 -13.51
C ASP A 48 -3.06 2.10 -13.36
N SER A 49 -2.64 0.84 -13.42
CA SER A 49 -3.51 -0.31 -13.14
C SER A 49 -4.10 -0.24 -11.73
N LEU A 50 -3.28 0.03 -10.71
CA LEU A 50 -3.76 0.24 -9.33
C LEU A 50 -4.73 1.41 -9.24
N ARG A 51 -4.44 2.53 -9.93
CA ARG A 51 -5.27 3.73 -9.95
C ARG A 51 -6.64 3.45 -10.59
N VAL A 52 -6.67 2.76 -11.72
CA VAL A 52 -7.92 2.37 -12.41
C VAL A 52 -8.74 1.44 -11.52
N ALA A 53 -8.12 0.44 -10.90
CA ALA A 53 -8.81 -0.46 -9.97
C ALA A 53 -9.37 0.27 -8.73
N SER A 54 -8.61 1.20 -8.17
CA SER A 54 -9.04 2.06 -7.05
C SER A 54 -10.24 2.92 -7.41
N GLN A 55 -10.23 3.54 -8.58
CA GLN A 55 -11.33 4.35 -9.08
C GLN A 55 -12.57 3.50 -9.34
N ALA A 56 -12.42 2.36 -10.03
CA ALA A 56 -13.52 1.45 -10.32
C ALA A 56 -14.17 0.87 -9.06
N ALA A 57 -13.38 0.59 -8.03
CA ALA A 57 -13.86 0.08 -6.75
C ALA A 57 -14.30 1.18 -5.77
N ASN A 58 -14.06 2.47 -6.08
CA ASN A 58 -14.21 3.60 -5.16
C ASN A 58 -13.57 3.35 -3.77
N ARG A 59 -12.36 2.76 -3.77
CA ARG A 59 -11.59 2.43 -2.56
C ARG A 59 -10.25 3.14 -2.58
N LYS A 60 -9.66 3.35 -1.41
CA LYS A 60 -8.34 4.01 -1.32
C LYS A 60 -7.29 3.15 -2.03
N LEU A 61 -6.40 3.81 -2.77
CA LEU A 61 -5.33 3.13 -3.54
C LEU A 61 -4.50 2.16 -2.69
N ARG A 62 -4.18 2.55 -1.45
CA ARG A 62 -3.43 1.69 -0.49
C ARG A 62 -4.17 0.39 -0.13
N ASP A 63 -5.49 0.40 -0.15
CA ASP A 63 -6.29 -0.78 0.18
C ASP A 63 -6.29 -1.75 -1.02
N ILE A 64 -6.36 -1.23 -2.25
CA ILE A 64 -6.18 -2.03 -3.46
C ILE A 64 -4.76 -2.62 -3.52
N ALA A 65 -3.75 -1.82 -3.20
CA ALA A 65 -2.36 -2.29 -3.13
C ALA A 65 -2.19 -3.41 -2.09
N ARG A 66 -2.86 -3.30 -0.93
CA ARG A 66 -2.88 -4.35 0.10
C ARG A 66 -3.43 -5.65 -0.47
N ASP A 67 -4.58 -5.61 -1.13
CA ASP A 67 -5.22 -6.80 -1.71
C ASP A 67 -4.30 -7.52 -2.71
N VAL A 68 -3.53 -6.78 -3.52
CA VAL A 68 -2.54 -7.34 -4.45
C VAL A 68 -1.41 -8.06 -3.72
N VAL A 69 -0.88 -7.45 -2.66
CA VAL A 69 0.22 -8.01 -1.87
C VAL A 69 -0.21 -9.26 -1.13
N ASP A 70 -1.39 -9.22 -0.51
CA ASP A 70 -1.95 -10.34 0.24
C ASP A 70 -2.26 -11.52 -0.70
N GLY A 71 -2.79 -11.25 -1.91
CA GLY A 71 -3.00 -12.27 -2.94
C GLY A 71 -1.71 -12.96 -3.37
N ALA A 72 -0.63 -12.20 -3.59
CA ALA A 72 0.68 -12.76 -3.94
C ALA A 72 1.29 -13.61 -2.82
N ALA A 73 1.09 -13.22 -1.55
CA ALA A 73 1.53 -14.02 -0.41
C ALA A 73 0.77 -15.35 -0.31
N SER A 74 -0.55 -15.34 -0.58
CA SER A 74 -1.37 -16.55 -0.57
C SER A 74 -1.00 -17.54 -1.67
N THR A 75 -0.64 -17.06 -2.87
CA THR A 75 -0.17 -17.93 -3.96
C THR A 75 1.10 -18.68 -3.55
N ARG A 76 2.12 -17.97 -3.03
CA ARG A 76 3.37 -18.59 -2.58
C ARG A 76 3.16 -19.60 -1.43
N ALA A 77 2.31 -19.27 -0.46
CA ALA A 77 2.00 -20.18 0.65
C ALA A 77 1.35 -21.49 0.18
N SER A 78 0.65 -21.48 -0.97
CA SER A 78 0.05 -22.68 -1.56
C SER A 78 1.05 -23.53 -2.35
N GLU A 79 2.11 -22.92 -2.87
CA GLU A 79 3.19 -23.60 -3.61
C GLU A 79 4.23 -24.23 -2.67
N GLU A 80 4.38 -23.69 -1.46
CA GLU A 80 5.35 -24.13 -0.46
C GLU A 80 4.83 -25.27 0.45
N ASP A 81 3.56 -25.68 0.34
CA ASP A 81 2.99 -26.82 1.10
C ASP A 81 3.36 -28.16 0.43
N PRO A 82 4.33 -28.94 0.98
CA PRO A 82 4.78 -30.18 0.36
C PRO A 82 3.84 -31.37 0.63
N ASN A 83 2.70 -31.18 1.31
CA ASN A 83 1.82 -32.26 1.74
C ASN A 83 0.33 -32.01 1.39
N ARG A 84 0.05 -31.22 0.34
CA ARG A 84 -1.30 -31.03 -0.20
C ARG A 84 -1.67 -32.06 -1.27
#